data_AF-A0A497ANJ7-F1
#
_entry.id   AF-A0A497ANJ7-F1
#
_cell.length_a   1.000
_cell.length_b   1.000
_cell.length_c   1.000
_cell.angle_alpha   90.00
_cell.angle_beta   90.00
_cell.angle_gamma   90.00
#
_symmetry.space_group_name_H-M   'P 1'
#
loop_
_entity.id
_entity.type
_entity.pdbx_description
1 polymer ?
#
loop_
_entity_poly.entity_id
_entity_poly.type
_entity_poly.pdbx_seq_one_letter_code
_entity_poly.pdbx_strand_id
1 'polypeptide(L)'
;MKKVKKNWRPALQALFVVIMLLAFFTVSHASEPSVTVDSDHDGMPDGWELKYGLNPNDPSDAYLDYNDNGLPNVVEYLLEFDPLSKDTDGDGISNRAEITGM
;
A
#
# COMPACT_ATOMS: atom_id res chain seq x y z
N MET A 1 46.31 32.44 -28.74
CA MET A 1 45.02 31.72 -28.90
C MET A 1 44.16 32.00 -27.67
N LYS A 2 43.01 32.68 -27.80
CA LYS A 2 42.13 33.03 -26.66
C LYS A 2 41.20 31.83 -26.37
N LYS A 3 41.31 31.22 -25.18
CA LYS A 3 40.43 30.11 -24.78
C LYS A 3 39.02 30.66 -24.51
N VAL A 4 38.04 30.24 -25.31
CA VAL A 4 36.63 30.54 -25.10
C VAL A 4 36.15 29.79 -23.85
N LYS A 5 35.73 30.49 -22.81
CA LYS A 5 35.12 29.89 -21.62
C LYS A 5 33.68 29.50 -21.96
N LYS A 6 33.44 28.22 -22.18
CA LYS A 6 32.11 27.69 -22.53
C LYS A 6 31.15 27.88 -21.34
N ASN A 7 30.12 28.70 -21.53
CA ASN A 7 29.15 29.05 -20.49
C ASN A 7 27.94 28.12 -20.54
N TRP A 8 27.96 27.07 -19.71
CA TRP A 8 26.96 25.98 -19.72
C TRP A 8 25.70 26.25 -18.89
N ARG A 9 25.64 27.40 -18.22
CA ARG A 9 24.51 27.81 -17.36
C ARG A 9 23.12 27.65 -18.00
N PRO A 10 22.86 28.04 -19.26
CA PRO A 10 21.53 27.85 -19.86
C PRO A 10 21.19 26.37 -20.12
N ALA A 11 22.19 25.53 -20.41
CA ALA A 11 21.98 24.10 -20.62
C ALA A 11 21.63 23.37 -19.32
N LEU A 12 22.26 23.75 -18.21
CA LEU A 12 21.94 23.20 -16.88
C LEU A 12 20.54 23.60 -16.41
N GLN A 13 20.11 24.85 -16.68
CA GLN A 13 18.76 25.31 -16.37
C GLN A 13 17.70 24.55 -17.17
N ALA A 14 17.95 24.34 -18.47
CA ALA A 14 17.05 23.57 -19.32
C ALA A 14 16.93 22.10 -18.87
N LEU A 15 18.05 21.47 -18.48
CA LEU A 15 18.05 20.11 -17.94
C LEU A 15 17.26 20.01 -16.63
N PHE A 16 17.40 21.00 -15.73
CA PHE A 16 16.63 21.05 -14.49
C PHE A 16 15.13 21.18 -14.75
N VAL A 17 14.72 22.03 -15.70
CA VAL A 17 13.31 22.18 -16.10
C VAL A 17 12.76 20.88 -16.70
N VAL A 18 13.54 20.19 -17.54
CA VAL A 18 13.14 18.89 -18.12
C VAL A 18 13.01 17.81 -17.05
N ILE A 19 13.94 17.75 -16.09
CA ILE A 19 13.87 16.81 -14.95
C ILE A 19 12.64 17.11 -14.09
N MET A 20 12.33 18.38 -13.83
CA MET A 20 11.14 18.78 -13.08
C MET A 20 9.85 18.38 -13.83
N LEU A 21 9.78 18.63 -15.14
CA LEU A 21 8.61 18.23 -15.96
C LEU A 21 8.43 16.70 -16.03
N LEU A 22 9.52 15.93 -16.06
CA LEU A 22 9.47 14.47 -16.00
C LEU A 22 9.05 13.97 -14.60
N ALA A 23 9.51 14.61 -13.52
CA ALA A 23 9.13 14.25 -12.15
C ALA A 23 7.65 14.54 -11.82
N PHE A 24 7.02 15.51 -12.50
CA PHE A 24 5.57 15.73 -12.38
C PHE A 24 4.74 14.69 -13.14
N PHE A 25 5.28 14.09 -14.21
CA PHE A 25 4.59 13.04 -14.97
C PHE A 25 4.67 11.67 -14.27
N THR A 26 5.63 11.44 -13.38
CA THR A 26 5.78 10.14 -12.68
C THR A 26 5.02 10.03 -11.37
N VAL A 27 4.44 11.11 -10.84
CA VAL A 27 3.43 11.00 -9.76
C VAL A 27 2.10 10.63 -10.41
N SER A 28 1.97 9.35 -10.73
CA SER A 28 0.71 8.70 -11.11
C SER A 28 0.54 7.44 -10.29
N HIS A 29 0.72 7.53 -8.97
CA HIS A 29 0.37 6.48 -8.02
C HIS A 29 -0.12 7.11 -6.71
N ALA A 30 -0.87 8.21 -6.81
CA ALA A 30 -1.81 8.51 -5.73
C ALA A 30 -2.90 7.46 -5.86
N SER A 31 -2.94 6.53 -4.92
CA SER A 31 -4.08 5.65 -4.68
C SER A 31 -5.31 6.55 -4.54
N GLU A 32 -6.02 6.77 -5.64
CA GLU A 32 -7.37 7.30 -5.61
C GLU A 32 -8.12 6.48 -4.56
N PRO A 33 -8.88 7.09 -3.63
CA PRO A 33 -9.73 6.33 -2.74
C PRO A 33 -10.73 5.62 -3.64
N SER A 34 -10.44 4.36 -3.99
CA SER A 34 -11.44 3.49 -4.56
C SER A 34 -12.51 3.44 -3.49
N VAL A 35 -13.67 4.05 -3.76
CA VAL A 35 -14.88 3.72 -3.03
C VAL A 35 -15.12 2.26 -3.36
N THR A 36 -14.47 1.40 -2.59
CA THR A 36 -14.65 -0.03 -2.66
C THR A 36 -16.03 -0.30 -2.11
N VAL A 37 -16.83 -1.05 -2.86
CA VAL A 37 -18.08 -1.58 -2.34
C VAL A 37 -17.74 -2.43 -1.11
N ASP A 38 -18.52 -2.23 -0.06
CA ASP A 38 -18.54 -2.99 1.19
C ASP A 38 -20.02 -3.37 1.36
N SER A 39 -20.36 -4.58 0.92
CA SER A 39 -21.73 -5.02 0.70
C SER A 39 -22.45 -5.38 2.01
N ASP A 40 -21.72 -5.87 3.01
CA ASP A 40 -22.26 -6.22 4.33
C ASP A 40 -21.95 -5.21 5.44
N HIS A 41 -21.19 -4.16 5.11
CA HIS A 41 -20.90 -3.01 5.95
C HIS A 41 -20.09 -3.35 7.21
N ASP A 42 -19.19 -4.32 7.10
CA ASP A 42 -18.30 -4.72 8.21
C ASP A 42 -16.98 -3.93 8.28
N GLY A 43 -16.74 -3.09 7.28
CA GLY A 43 -15.53 -2.26 7.17
C GLY A 43 -14.45 -2.86 6.29
N MET A 44 -14.68 -4.01 5.66
CA MET A 44 -13.81 -4.60 4.65
C MET A 44 -14.39 -4.40 3.24
N PRO A 45 -13.55 -4.11 2.23
CA PRO A 45 -13.96 -4.09 0.82
C PRO A 45 -14.34 -5.47 0.27
N ASP A 46 -15.42 -5.58 -0.51
CA ASP A 46 -15.80 -6.81 -1.24
C ASP A 46 -14.62 -7.38 -2.04
N GLY A 47 -13.85 -6.49 -2.68
CA GLY A 47 -12.69 -6.88 -3.49
C GLY A 47 -11.53 -7.45 -2.66
N TRP A 48 -11.37 -6.98 -1.42
CA TRP A 48 -10.38 -7.50 -0.49
C TRP A 48 -10.85 -8.85 0.05
N GLU A 49 -12.11 -8.95 0.46
CA GLU A 49 -12.71 -10.18 0.95
C GLU A 49 -12.63 -11.31 -0.09
N LEU A 50 -13.03 -11.04 -1.34
CA LEU A 50 -12.94 -12.01 -2.44
C LEU A 50 -11.50 -12.43 -2.74
N LYS A 51 -10.53 -11.53 -2.56
CA LYS A 51 -9.10 -11.83 -2.78
C LYS A 51 -8.59 -12.86 -1.76
N TYR A 52 -9.07 -12.80 -0.53
CA TYR A 52 -8.65 -13.68 0.57
C TYR A 52 -9.63 -14.82 0.86
N GLY A 53 -10.69 -14.95 0.08
CA GLY A 53 -11.66 -16.05 0.19
C GLY A 53 -12.67 -15.88 1.33
N LEU A 54 -12.86 -14.64 1.78
CA LEU A 54 -13.95 -14.23 2.67
C LEU A 54 -15.24 -14.01 1.88
N ASN A 55 -16.35 -13.76 2.57
CA ASN A 55 -17.68 -13.65 2.03
C ASN A 55 -18.20 -12.20 2.15
N PRO A 56 -18.27 -11.44 1.03
CA PRO A 56 -18.75 -10.04 1.00
C PRO A 56 -20.20 -9.79 1.42
N ASN A 57 -20.90 -10.82 1.89
CA ASN A 57 -22.29 -10.73 2.31
C ASN A 57 -22.47 -11.31 3.72
N ASP A 58 -21.39 -11.58 4.45
CA ASP A 58 -21.40 -12.11 5.80
C ASP A 58 -20.50 -11.26 6.72
N PRO A 59 -21.08 -10.25 7.40
CA PRO A 59 -20.30 -9.30 8.19
C PRO A 59 -19.70 -9.93 9.46
N SER A 60 -19.97 -11.21 9.72
CA SER A 60 -19.39 -11.93 10.85
C SER A 60 -17.96 -12.39 10.58
N ASP A 61 -17.55 -12.49 9.32
CA ASP A 61 -16.22 -12.98 8.96
C ASP A 61 -15.11 -11.93 9.18
N ALA A 62 -15.41 -10.63 9.19
CA ALA A 62 -14.55 -9.56 9.71
C ALA A 62 -13.97 -9.87 11.09
N TYR A 63 -14.76 -10.52 11.95
CA TYR A 63 -14.41 -10.79 13.34
C TYR A 63 -13.75 -12.17 13.53
N LEU A 64 -13.68 -12.99 12.49
CA LEU A 64 -12.99 -14.28 12.54
C LEU A 64 -11.48 -14.07 12.43
N ASP A 65 -10.74 -15.00 13.01
CA ASP A 65 -9.28 -15.11 12.92
C ASP A 65 -8.97 -16.24 11.94
N TYR A 66 -8.82 -15.90 10.66
CA TYR A 66 -8.76 -16.92 9.60
C TYR A 66 -7.49 -17.77 9.67
N ASN A 67 -6.39 -17.18 10.12
CA ASN A 67 -5.11 -17.86 10.20
C ASN A 67 -4.79 -18.44 11.59
N ASP A 68 -5.61 -18.20 12.63
CA ASP A 68 -5.36 -18.58 14.02
C ASP A 68 -4.10 -17.92 14.62
N ASN A 69 -3.85 -16.63 14.35
CA ASN A 69 -2.76 -15.86 14.97
C ASN A 69 -3.22 -14.95 16.12
N GLY A 70 -4.53 -14.85 16.35
CA GLY A 70 -5.17 -14.00 17.36
C GLY A 70 -5.55 -12.60 16.87
N LEU A 71 -5.57 -12.33 15.57
CA LEU A 71 -6.04 -11.09 14.96
C LEU A 71 -7.31 -11.35 14.14
N PRO A 72 -8.36 -10.51 14.30
CA PRO A 72 -9.49 -10.53 13.39
C PRO A 72 -9.12 -10.09 11.97
N ASN A 73 -9.78 -10.64 10.95
CA ASN A 73 -9.58 -10.29 9.54
C ASN A 73 -9.66 -8.79 9.28
N VAL A 74 -10.60 -8.08 9.91
CA VAL A 74 -10.74 -6.62 9.75
C VAL A 74 -9.53 -5.85 10.28
N VAL A 75 -8.86 -6.37 11.32
CA VAL A 75 -7.63 -5.76 11.85
C VAL A 75 -6.47 -6.00 10.88
N GLU A 76 -6.39 -7.20 10.31
CA GLU A 76 -5.37 -7.52 9.31
C GLU A 76 -5.56 -6.68 8.04
N TYR A 77 -6.81 -6.45 7.59
CA TYR A 77 -7.12 -5.50 6.53
C TYR A 77 -6.62 -4.08 6.83
N LEU A 78 -6.98 -3.53 8.00
CA LEU A 78 -6.64 -2.16 8.39
C LEU A 78 -5.12 -1.93 8.54
N LEU A 79 -4.37 -2.99 8.81
CA LEU A 79 -2.92 -2.96 8.99
C LEU A 79 -2.15 -3.43 7.74
N GLU A 80 -2.85 -3.69 6.64
CA GLU A 80 -2.28 -4.19 5.38
C GLU A 80 -1.53 -5.54 5.53
N PHE A 81 -1.93 -6.35 6.51
CA PHE A 81 -1.42 -7.71 6.69
C PHE A 81 -2.16 -8.72 5.81
N ASP A 82 -1.49 -9.85 5.53
CA ASP A 82 -2.12 -10.96 4.82
C ASP A 82 -2.94 -11.80 5.81
N PRO A 83 -4.28 -11.84 5.68
CA PRO A 83 -5.13 -12.60 6.59
C PRO A 83 -4.94 -14.11 6.50
N LEU A 84 -4.24 -14.59 5.47
CA LEU A 84 -3.89 -16.00 5.31
C LEU A 84 -2.50 -16.32 5.88
N SER A 85 -1.73 -15.33 6.32
CA SER A 85 -0.38 -15.50 6.87
C SER A 85 -0.27 -15.01 8.32
N LYS A 86 0.34 -15.83 9.17
CA LYS A 86 0.67 -15.42 10.54
C LYS A 86 1.80 -14.39 10.61
N ASP A 87 2.62 -14.34 9.58
CA ASP A 87 3.84 -13.56 9.43
C ASP A 87 3.88 -13.08 7.97
N THR A 88 3.44 -11.84 7.76
CA THR A 88 3.20 -11.30 6.42
C THR A 88 4.51 -11.01 5.69
N ASP A 89 5.54 -10.56 6.39
CA ASP A 89 6.82 -10.18 5.80
C ASP A 89 7.89 -11.29 5.87
N GLY A 90 7.62 -12.35 6.63
CA GLY A 90 8.43 -13.56 6.70
C GLY A 90 9.70 -13.40 7.52
N ASP A 91 9.76 -12.43 8.44
CA ASP A 91 10.93 -12.15 9.25
C ASP A 91 11.05 -13.07 10.49
N GLY A 92 10.03 -13.89 10.75
CA GLY A 92 9.94 -14.81 11.88
C GLY A 92 9.19 -14.26 13.10
N ILE A 93 8.69 -13.03 13.03
CA ILE A 93 7.82 -12.39 14.02
C ILE A 93 6.39 -12.41 13.47
N SER A 94 5.44 -12.94 14.24
CA SER A 94 4.04 -12.95 13.78
C SER A 94 3.45 -11.53 13.74
N ASN A 95 2.53 -11.24 12.82
CA ASN A 95 1.78 -9.97 12.71
C ASN A 95 1.28 -9.48 14.09
N ARG A 96 0.75 -10.39 14.92
CA ARG A 96 0.29 -10.08 16.29
C ARG A 96 1.42 -9.63 17.22
N ALA A 97 2.58 -10.27 17.12
CA ALA A 97 3.77 -9.92 17.90
C ALA A 97 4.34 -8.56 17.46
N GLU A 98 4.32 -8.26 16.16
CA GLU A 98 4.71 -6.94 15.64
C GLU A 98 3.85 -5.80 16.20
N ILE A 99 2.52 -5.99 16.25
CA ILE A 99 1.59 -4.99 16.82
C ILE A 99 1.86 -4.77 18.31
N THR A 100 2.17 -5.85 19.05
CA THR A 100 2.31 -5.80 20.51
C THR A 100 3.73 -5.47 20.98
N GLY A 101 4.72 -5.50 20.08
CA GLY A 101 6.13 -5.26 20.37
C GLY A 101 6.77 -6.32 21.28
N MET A 102 6.26 -7.56 21.23
CA MET A 102 6.69 -8.68 22.09
C MET A 102 7.61 -9.66 21.36
#